data_AF-A0A950LL49-F1
#
_entry.id   AF-A0A950LL49-F1
#
_cell.length_a   1.000
_cell.length_b   1.000
_cell.length_c   1.000
_cell.angle_alpha   90.00
_cell.angle_beta   90.00
_cell.angle_gamma   90.00
#
_symmetry.space_group_name_H-M   'P 1'
#
loop_
_entity.id
_entity.type
_entity.pdbx_description
1 polymer ?
#
loop_
_entity_poly.entity_id
_entity_poly.type
_entity_poly.pdbx_seq_one_letter_code
_entity_poly.pdbx_strand_id
1 'polypeptide(L)'
;MKRVPRNIARSVALAIGATLAASQAFAQPVDTARIQAGDANDWLTYHGSYRSYHYSPLDQINTNNVSNLNVAWIHIPGRSTRGLQSTPVVADGVLYYTGSYSRTFALNGATGEVIWSYIPELDEALISRQTHSPYNRGVAIGDGKVYVGTMDGRLIALDMKTGKPAWDTKLIDSQKLTVGFTGAPLFAKGIVVIGAQGCEWPGRGPIFGVDAATGAKKWEFDTVA
;
A
#
# COMPACT_ATOMS: atom_id res chain seq x y z
N MET A 1 53.50 73.54 1.34
CA MET A 1 52.02 73.44 1.41
C MET A 1 51.57 72.50 0.29
N LYS A 2 50.59 71.62 0.57
CA LYS A 2 49.91 70.63 -0.31
C LYS A 2 50.43 69.18 -0.25
N ARG A 3 49.70 68.41 0.58
CA ARG A 3 49.58 66.94 0.59
C ARG A 3 48.73 66.50 -0.61
N VAL A 4 49.05 65.35 -1.21
CA VAL A 4 48.16 64.61 -2.13
C VAL A 4 48.08 63.15 -1.64
N PRO A 5 46.89 62.50 -1.61
CA PRO A 5 46.68 61.26 -0.86
C PRO A 5 46.90 59.99 -1.68
N ARG A 6 47.13 58.89 -0.95
CA ARG A 6 47.22 57.50 -1.43
C ARG A 6 45.86 56.97 -1.88
N ASN A 7 45.79 56.43 -3.10
CA ASN A 7 44.66 55.62 -3.57
C ASN A 7 44.73 54.22 -2.95
N ILE A 8 43.68 53.82 -2.21
CA ILE A 8 43.46 52.44 -1.75
C ILE A 8 42.58 51.77 -2.80
N ALA A 9 43.14 50.86 -3.59
CA ALA A 9 42.36 49.96 -4.44
C ALA A 9 41.70 48.89 -3.54
N ARG A 10 40.36 48.86 -3.53
CA ARG A 10 39.58 47.76 -2.93
C ARG A 10 39.40 46.66 -3.97
N SER A 11 40.05 45.52 -3.75
CA SER A 11 39.80 44.29 -4.50
C SER A 11 38.45 43.71 -4.07
N VAL A 12 37.51 43.60 -5.00
CA VAL A 12 36.25 42.86 -4.82
C VAL A 12 36.51 41.41 -5.24
N ALA A 13 36.55 40.50 -4.28
CA ALA A 13 36.59 39.06 -4.55
C ALA A 13 35.17 38.60 -4.90
N LEU A 14 35.00 38.11 -6.13
CA LEU A 14 33.76 37.51 -6.62
C LEU A 14 33.65 36.09 -6.08
N ALA A 15 32.79 35.86 -5.08
CA ALA A 15 32.48 34.53 -4.58
C ALA A 15 31.57 33.81 -5.59
N ILE A 16 32.10 32.82 -6.30
CA ILE A 16 31.32 31.90 -7.12
C ILE A 16 30.65 30.89 -6.17
N GLY A 17 29.39 31.14 -5.82
CA GLY A 17 28.56 30.19 -5.08
C GLY A 17 28.14 29.05 -5.99
N ALA A 18 28.78 27.88 -5.85
CA ALA A 18 28.28 26.64 -6.43
C ALA A 18 27.01 26.23 -5.68
N THR A 19 25.85 26.50 -6.28
CA THR A 19 24.57 25.94 -5.81
C THR A 19 24.53 24.47 -6.17
N LEU A 20 24.82 23.61 -5.19
CA LEU A 20 24.45 22.20 -5.24
C LEU A 20 22.92 22.13 -5.21
N ALA A 21 22.30 22.14 -6.39
CA ALA A 21 20.92 21.73 -6.53
C ALA A 21 20.87 20.22 -6.21
N ALA A 22 20.58 19.89 -4.95
CA ALA A 22 20.18 18.55 -4.58
C ALA A 22 18.90 18.25 -5.34
N SER A 23 19.01 17.50 -6.43
CA SER A 23 17.87 16.88 -7.08
C SER A 23 17.21 16.01 -6.02
N GLN A 24 16.07 16.46 -5.48
CA GLN A 24 15.19 15.56 -4.76
C GLN A 24 14.77 14.50 -5.77
N ALA A 25 15.42 13.34 -5.72
CA ALA A 25 14.96 12.18 -6.43
C ALA A 25 13.57 11.88 -5.87
N PHE A 26 12.53 12.25 -6.62
CA PHE A 26 11.17 11.82 -6.29
C PHE A 26 11.20 10.29 -6.25
N ALA A 27 10.65 9.72 -5.18
CA ALA A 27 10.46 8.28 -5.08
C ALA A 27 9.83 7.78 -6.39
N GLN A 28 10.44 6.78 -7.02
CA GLN A 28 9.98 6.25 -8.29
C GLN A 28 8.56 5.71 -8.12
N PRO A 29 7.64 5.93 -9.07
CA PRO A 29 6.30 5.38 -8.96
C PRO A 29 6.38 3.84 -8.82
N VAL A 30 5.53 3.28 -7.97
CA VAL A 30 5.34 1.84 -7.89
C VAL A 30 4.54 1.40 -9.11
N ASP A 31 5.22 1.16 -10.23
CA ASP A 31 4.62 0.68 -11.47
C ASP A 31 4.89 -0.82 -11.69
N THR A 32 4.35 -1.36 -12.79
CA THR A 32 4.55 -2.79 -13.12
C THR A 32 6.00 -3.14 -13.37
N ALA A 33 6.78 -2.23 -13.95
CA ALA A 33 8.18 -2.47 -14.25
C ALA A 33 9.01 -2.55 -12.97
N ARG A 34 8.78 -1.64 -12.01
CA ARG A 34 9.40 -1.66 -10.68
C ARG A 34 9.06 -2.94 -9.92
N ILE A 35 7.78 -3.34 -9.89
CA ILE A 35 7.36 -4.58 -9.22
C ILE A 35 8.02 -5.80 -9.86
N GLN A 36 8.13 -5.85 -11.19
CA GLN A 36 8.73 -6.96 -11.91
C GLN A 36 10.26 -7.03 -11.73
N ALA A 37 10.94 -5.88 -11.73
CA ALA A 37 12.36 -5.80 -11.44
C ALA A 37 12.66 -6.24 -10.00
N GLY A 38 11.76 -5.90 -9.08
CA GLY A 38 11.95 -6.08 -7.65
C GLY A 38 12.94 -5.07 -7.07
N ASP A 39 12.88 -4.88 -5.76
CA ASP A 39 13.88 -4.16 -4.98
C ASP A 39 14.11 -4.98 -3.71
N ALA A 40 15.36 -5.24 -3.36
CA ALA A 40 15.71 -6.01 -2.18
C ALA A 40 15.26 -5.35 -0.87
N ASN A 41 15.10 -4.02 -0.87
CA ASN A 41 14.70 -3.25 0.30
C ASN A 41 13.19 -2.99 0.39
N ASP A 42 12.42 -3.36 -0.64
CA ASP A 42 10.96 -3.22 -0.64
C ASP A 42 10.24 -4.58 -0.70
N TRP A 43 8.97 -4.57 -0.32
CA TRP A 43 8.07 -5.71 -0.44
C TRP A 43 6.81 -5.25 -1.17
N LEU A 44 6.87 -5.20 -2.51
CA LEU A 44 5.94 -4.42 -3.33
C LEU A 44 4.60 -5.11 -3.64
N THR A 45 4.47 -6.40 -3.36
CA THR A 45 3.21 -7.16 -3.55
C THR A 45 2.94 -8.03 -2.34
N TYR A 46 1.72 -8.54 -2.21
CA TYR A 46 1.37 -9.50 -1.16
C TYR A 46 2.42 -10.62 -1.04
N HIS A 47 2.91 -11.12 -2.18
CA HIS A 47 3.91 -12.18 -2.22
C HIS A 47 5.38 -11.74 -2.41
N GLY A 48 5.68 -10.44 -2.25
CA GLY A 48 7.00 -9.84 -2.45
C GLY A 48 7.31 -9.54 -3.92
N SER A 49 7.00 -10.45 -4.85
CA SER A 49 7.13 -10.25 -6.30
C SER A 49 6.04 -10.99 -7.08
N TYR A 50 5.92 -10.73 -8.39
CA TYR A 50 5.03 -11.48 -9.28
C TYR A 50 5.34 -12.97 -9.39
N ARG A 51 6.53 -13.42 -8.97
CA ARG A 51 6.88 -14.86 -8.92
C ARG A 51 6.23 -15.58 -7.74
N SER A 52 5.75 -14.82 -6.75
CA SER A 52 5.03 -15.29 -5.58
C SER A 52 5.76 -16.32 -4.70
N TYR A 53 7.08 -16.20 -4.58
CA TYR A 53 7.88 -17.13 -3.76
C TYR A 53 7.90 -16.84 -2.27
N HIS A 54 7.43 -15.66 -1.82
CA HIS A 54 7.57 -15.25 -0.42
C HIS A 54 9.03 -15.30 0.08
N TYR A 55 9.98 -14.86 -0.74
CA TYR A 55 11.41 -14.90 -0.43
C TYR A 55 12.02 -13.49 -0.49
N SER A 56 12.81 -13.15 0.54
CA SER A 56 13.65 -11.94 0.59
C SER A 56 15.12 -12.33 0.40
N PRO A 57 15.89 -11.60 -0.44
CA PRO A 57 17.34 -11.79 -0.54
C PRO A 57 18.13 -11.16 0.61
N LEU A 58 17.50 -10.42 1.53
CA LEU A 58 18.18 -9.80 2.67
C LEU A 58 18.72 -10.86 3.64
N ASP A 59 19.96 -10.68 4.08
CA ASP A 59 20.70 -11.65 4.91
C ASP A 59 21.31 -11.04 6.19
N GLN A 60 21.00 -9.76 6.47
CA GLN A 60 21.46 -9.07 7.69
C GLN A 60 21.06 -9.86 8.95
N ILE A 61 19.84 -10.41 8.97
CA ILE A 61 19.39 -11.35 9.98
C ILE A 61 19.56 -12.76 9.41
N ASN A 62 20.28 -13.61 10.13
CA ASN A 62 20.61 -14.96 9.70
C ASN A 62 20.73 -15.91 10.91
N THR A 63 21.04 -17.19 10.64
CA THR A 63 21.08 -18.25 11.65
C THR A 63 22.06 -18.00 12.80
N ASN A 64 23.05 -17.13 12.60
CA ASN A 64 24.06 -16.83 13.61
C ASN A 64 23.65 -15.72 14.57
N ASN A 65 22.69 -14.86 14.19
CA ASN A 65 22.32 -13.67 14.97
C ASN A 65 20.81 -13.53 15.25
N VAL A 66 19.95 -14.40 14.70
CA VAL A 66 18.49 -14.35 14.90
C VAL A 66 18.08 -14.42 16.38
N SER A 67 18.89 -15.06 17.22
CA SER A 67 18.70 -15.10 18.68
C SER A 67 18.76 -13.73 19.35
N ASN A 68 19.32 -12.71 18.69
CA ASN A 68 19.49 -11.36 19.22
C ASN A 68 18.35 -10.42 18.80
N LEU A 69 17.32 -10.93 18.10
CA LEU A 69 16.18 -10.13 17.67
C LEU A 69 15.40 -9.59 18.87
N ASN A 70 15.04 -8.32 18.78
CA ASN A 70 14.20 -7.62 19.74
C ASN A 70 13.09 -6.88 18.98
N VAL A 71 11.98 -6.63 19.67
CA VAL A 71 10.88 -5.83 19.13
C VAL A 71 11.37 -4.40 18.92
N ALA A 72 11.33 -3.92 17.68
CA ALA A 72 11.65 -2.54 17.35
C ALA A 72 10.49 -1.59 17.69
N TRP A 73 9.26 -1.96 17.33
CA TRP A 73 8.04 -1.19 17.62
C TRP A 73 6.80 -2.10 17.50
N ILE A 74 5.67 -1.63 18.03
CA ILE A 74 4.36 -2.28 17.94
C ILE A 74 3.31 -1.24 17.55
N HIS A 75 2.47 -1.55 16.57
CA HIS A 75 1.26 -0.80 16.26
C HIS A 75 0.02 -1.70 16.39
N ILE A 76 -1.05 -1.17 17.00
CA ILE A 76 -2.29 -1.90 17.25
C ILE A 76 -3.41 -1.24 16.43
N PRO A 77 -3.93 -1.89 15.36
CA PRO A 77 -4.93 -1.28 14.46
C PRO A 77 -6.33 -1.08 15.08
N GLY A 78 -6.51 -1.50 16.33
CA GLY A 78 -7.80 -1.56 17.01
C GLY A 78 -8.79 -2.54 16.34
N ARG A 79 -9.88 -2.84 17.04
CA ARG A 79 -11.00 -3.65 16.51
C ARG A 79 -10.58 -5.00 15.89
N SER A 80 -9.49 -5.60 16.36
CA SER A 80 -9.02 -6.90 15.88
C SER A 80 -9.99 -7.99 16.35
N THR A 81 -10.67 -8.63 15.41
CA THR A 81 -11.61 -9.72 15.68
C THR A 81 -11.00 -11.04 15.23
N ARG A 82 -10.73 -11.95 16.18
CA ARG A 82 -10.15 -13.28 15.93
C ARG A 82 -8.80 -13.26 15.18
N GLY A 83 -8.03 -12.19 15.32
CA GLY A 83 -6.67 -12.05 14.78
C GLY A 83 -6.59 -11.26 13.47
N LEU A 84 -5.35 -11.01 13.03
CA LEU A 84 -5.03 -10.30 11.79
C LEU A 84 -4.46 -11.28 10.77
N GLN A 85 -4.92 -11.19 9.52
CA GLN A 85 -4.47 -12.04 8.41
C GLN A 85 -3.71 -11.24 7.33
N SER A 86 -3.40 -9.98 7.61
CA SER A 86 -2.76 -9.08 6.65
C SER A 86 -1.29 -9.42 6.47
N THR A 87 -0.83 -9.47 5.22
CA THR A 87 0.59 -9.32 4.90
C THR A 87 0.87 -7.85 4.60
N PRO A 88 1.75 -7.18 5.35
CA PRO A 88 2.16 -5.82 5.01
C PRO A 88 2.92 -5.78 3.68
N VAL A 89 2.73 -4.70 2.92
CA VAL A 89 3.57 -4.35 1.77
C VAL A 89 4.37 -3.10 2.12
N VAL A 90 5.59 -3.00 1.61
CA VAL A 90 6.50 -1.89 1.93
C VAL A 90 7.03 -1.30 0.63
N ALA A 91 6.94 0.02 0.50
CA ALA A 91 7.56 0.78 -0.58
C ALA A 91 8.18 2.05 -0.02
N ASP A 92 9.45 2.28 -0.34
CA ASP A 92 10.17 3.52 0.00
C ASP A 92 10.12 3.83 1.52
N GLY A 93 10.22 2.78 2.34
CA GLY A 93 10.18 2.87 3.81
C GLY A 93 8.80 3.09 4.42
N VAL A 94 7.73 3.13 3.62
CA VAL A 94 6.34 3.20 4.11
C VAL A 94 5.72 1.80 4.08
N LEU A 95 5.18 1.37 5.22
CA LEU A 95 4.51 0.09 5.39
C LEU A 95 2.99 0.27 5.29
N TYR A 96 2.36 -0.48 4.40
CA TYR A 96 0.91 -0.48 4.18
C TYR A 96 0.32 -1.82 4.56
N TYR A 97 -0.76 -1.83 5.33
CA TYR A 97 -1.43 -3.07 5.73
C TYR A 97 -2.89 -2.84 6.11
N THR A 98 -3.65 -3.93 6.27
CA THR A 98 -5.05 -3.89 6.71
C THR A 98 -5.28 -4.49 8.10
N GLY A 99 -6.23 -3.92 8.83
CA GLY A 99 -6.85 -4.52 10.01
C GLY A 99 -8.18 -5.21 9.69
N SER A 100 -8.86 -5.70 10.73
CA SER A 100 -10.24 -6.18 10.61
C SER A 100 -11.17 -5.08 10.07
N TYR A 101 -12.30 -5.46 9.48
CA TYR A 101 -13.28 -4.53 8.88
C TYR A 101 -12.68 -3.66 7.76
N SER A 102 -11.70 -4.19 7.03
CA SER A 102 -11.08 -3.50 5.87
C SER A 102 -10.42 -2.15 6.23
N ARG A 103 -10.10 -1.95 7.50
CA ARG A 103 -9.33 -0.78 7.98
C ARG A 103 -7.95 -0.80 7.34
N THR A 104 -7.49 0.31 6.79
CA THR A 104 -6.21 0.39 6.06
C THR A 104 -5.30 1.41 6.73
N PHE A 105 -4.02 1.11 6.83
CA PHE A 105 -3.03 1.93 7.50
C PHE A 105 -1.78 2.09 6.64
N ALA A 106 -1.18 3.28 6.70
CA ALA A 106 0.19 3.51 6.29
C ALA A 106 1.01 3.94 7.50
N LEU A 107 2.14 3.27 7.72
CA LEU A 107 3.06 3.54 8.82
C LEU A 107 4.44 3.88 8.28
N ASN A 108 5.20 4.68 9.02
CA ASN A 108 6.64 4.72 8.85
C ASN A 108 7.21 3.35 9.23
N GLY A 109 7.87 2.66 8.29
CA GLY A 109 8.36 1.30 8.50
C GLY A 109 9.47 1.18 9.56
N ALA A 110 10.21 2.27 9.81
CA ALA A 110 11.28 2.29 10.81
C ALA A 110 10.76 2.55 12.23
N THR A 111 9.74 3.39 12.39
CA THR A 111 9.26 3.84 13.70
C THR A 111 7.91 3.24 14.12
N GLY A 112 7.12 2.73 13.18
CA GLY A 112 5.74 2.29 13.42
C GLY A 112 4.74 3.43 13.56
N GLU A 113 5.16 4.69 13.40
CA GLU A 113 4.27 5.86 13.48
C GLU A 113 3.26 5.85 12.35
N VAL A 114 2.00 6.12 12.68
CA VAL A 114 0.91 6.20 11.69
C VAL A 114 1.07 7.46 10.85
N ILE A 115 1.26 7.28 9.54
CA ILE A 115 1.24 8.39 8.57
C ILE A 115 -0.21 8.75 8.25
N TRP A 116 -1.02 7.74 7.92
CA TRP A 116 -2.45 7.90 7.74
C TRP A 116 -3.19 6.59 8.03
N SER A 117 -4.50 6.70 8.26
CA SER A 117 -5.40 5.56 8.32
C SER A 117 -6.69 5.86 7.57
N TYR A 118 -7.29 4.83 6.99
CA TYR A 118 -8.58 4.88 6.32
C TYR A 118 -9.49 3.80 6.90
N ILE A 119 -10.64 4.23 7.42
CA ILE A 119 -11.64 3.38 8.06
C ILE A 119 -12.90 3.45 7.21
N PRO A 120 -13.22 2.42 6.40
CA PRO A 120 -14.44 2.45 5.61
C PRO A 120 -15.66 2.38 6.52
N GLU A 121 -16.69 3.17 6.20
CA GLU A 121 -18.01 2.98 6.76
C GLU A 121 -18.61 1.68 6.21
N LEU A 122 -19.09 0.81 7.09
CA LEU A 122 -19.64 -0.51 6.76
C LEU A 122 -20.95 -0.71 7.50
N ASP A 123 -21.91 -1.35 6.82
CA ASP A 123 -23.16 -1.81 7.43
C ASP A 123 -22.88 -3.03 8.32
N GLU A 124 -22.83 -2.81 9.63
CA GLU A 124 -22.56 -3.84 10.64
C GLU A 124 -23.57 -5.00 10.59
N ALA A 125 -24.83 -4.71 10.29
CA ALA A 125 -25.87 -5.73 10.18
C ALA A 125 -25.61 -6.62 8.95
N LEU A 126 -25.12 -6.04 7.86
CA LEU A 126 -24.69 -6.81 6.70
C LEU A 126 -23.44 -7.65 7.00
N ILE A 127 -22.42 -7.05 7.63
CA ILE A 127 -21.16 -7.73 7.92
C ILE A 127 -21.38 -8.92 8.87
N SER A 128 -22.21 -8.77 9.90
CA SER A 128 -22.54 -9.83 10.86
C SER A 128 -23.22 -11.06 10.25
N ARG A 129 -23.80 -10.95 9.04
CA ARG A 129 -24.42 -12.09 8.33
C ARG A 129 -23.40 -12.92 7.55
N GLN A 130 -22.17 -12.44 7.37
CA GLN A 130 -21.14 -13.20 6.66
C GLN A 130 -20.68 -14.39 7.50
N THR A 131 -20.31 -15.48 6.82
CA THR A 131 -19.90 -16.76 7.43
C THR A 131 -18.57 -16.69 8.17
N HIS A 132 -17.79 -15.64 7.92
CA HIS A 132 -16.45 -15.46 8.45
C HIS A 132 -16.34 -14.18 9.27
N SER A 133 -15.41 -14.17 10.24
CA SER A 133 -15.07 -12.93 10.93
C SER A 133 -14.48 -11.91 9.94
N PRO A 134 -14.51 -10.61 10.28
CA PRO A 134 -14.21 -9.54 9.35
C PRO A 134 -12.71 -9.36 9.09
N TYR A 135 -12.06 -10.41 8.60
CA TYR A 135 -10.65 -10.46 8.24
C TYR A 135 -10.41 -9.73 6.91
N ASN A 136 -9.19 -9.25 6.74
CA ASN A 136 -8.68 -8.74 5.47
C ASN A 136 -7.21 -9.16 5.34
N ARG A 137 -6.81 -9.61 4.15
CA ARG A 137 -5.47 -10.17 3.89
C ARG A 137 -4.45 -9.14 3.41
N GLY A 138 -4.86 -7.90 3.15
CA GLY A 138 -3.93 -6.82 2.84
C GLY A 138 -4.35 -6.02 1.63
N VAL A 139 -3.37 -5.31 1.08
CA VAL A 139 -3.54 -4.35 -0.01
C VAL A 139 -2.67 -4.72 -1.21
N ALA A 140 -3.00 -4.14 -2.36
CA ALA A 140 -2.03 -3.93 -3.43
C ALA A 140 -1.56 -2.47 -3.43
N ILE A 141 -0.36 -2.22 -3.94
CA ILE A 141 0.12 -0.88 -4.23
C ILE A 141 0.49 -0.77 -5.71
N GLY A 142 0.26 0.40 -6.30
CA GLY A 142 0.54 0.62 -7.71
C GLY A 142 0.07 1.98 -8.21
N ASP A 143 0.82 2.62 -9.10
CA ASP A 143 0.50 3.92 -9.72
C ASP A 143 0.07 5.00 -8.70
N GLY A 144 0.83 5.07 -7.60
CA GLY A 144 0.64 6.05 -6.53
C GLY A 144 -0.57 5.79 -5.62
N LYS A 145 -1.19 4.59 -5.70
CA LYS A 145 -2.37 4.24 -4.92
C LYS A 145 -2.19 2.95 -4.11
N VAL A 146 -2.95 2.85 -3.03
CA VAL A 146 -3.17 1.65 -2.23
C VAL A 146 -4.57 1.13 -2.56
N TYR A 147 -4.68 -0.12 -2.98
CA TYR A 147 -5.95 -0.75 -3.34
C TYR A 147 -6.37 -1.72 -2.25
N VAL A 148 -7.62 -1.59 -1.79
CA VAL A 148 -8.19 -2.45 -0.75
C VAL A 148 -9.59 -2.91 -1.15
N GLY A 149 -9.82 -4.21 -1.07
CA GLY A 149 -11.17 -4.79 -1.16
C GLY A 149 -11.87 -4.74 0.20
N THR A 150 -13.11 -4.27 0.24
CA THR A 150 -13.91 -4.20 1.46
C THR A 150 -14.85 -5.38 1.61
N MET A 151 -15.23 -5.64 2.85
CA MET A 151 -16.20 -6.68 3.18
C MET A 151 -17.59 -6.45 2.62
N ASP A 152 -17.96 -5.20 2.33
CA ASP A 152 -19.21 -4.88 1.66
C ASP A 152 -19.03 -4.83 0.13
N GLY A 153 -18.01 -5.46 -0.44
CA GLY A 153 -17.95 -5.68 -1.89
C GLY A 153 -17.55 -4.44 -2.70
N ARG A 154 -16.89 -3.46 -2.07
CA ARG A 154 -16.25 -2.33 -2.76
C ARG A 154 -14.77 -2.62 -2.98
N LEU A 155 -14.24 -2.15 -4.10
CA LEU A 155 -12.80 -1.97 -4.28
C LEU A 155 -12.53 -0.47 -4.17
N ILE A 156 -11.58 -0.08 -3.34
CA ILE A 156 -11.26 1.31 -3.07
C ILE A 156 -9.78 1.54 -3.41
N ALA A 157 -9.49 2.63 -4.11
CA ALA A 157 -8.13 3.13 -4.24
C ALA A 157 -7.93 4.36 -3.36
N LEU A 158 -6.89 4.32 -2.55
CA LEU A 158 -6.47 5.41 -1.68
C LEU A 158 -5.18 6.01 -2.24
N ASP A 159 -5.04 7.32 -2.21
CA ASP A 159 -3.77 7.98 -2.50
C ASP A 159 -2.70 7.53 -1.49
N MET A 160 -1.53 7.07 -1.97
CA MET A 160 -0.49 6.49 -1.10
C MET A 160 0.07 7.46 -0.07
N LYS A 161 0.01 8.77 -0.32
CA LYS A 161 0.59 9.81 0.54
C LYS A 161 -0.40 10.28 1.60
N THR A 162 -1.68 10.34 1.25
CA THR A 162 -2.71 11.00 2.08
C THR A 162 -3.76 10.05 2.65
N GLY A 163 -3.88 8.83 2.11
CA GLY A 163 -4.92 7.88 2.49
C GLY A 163 -6.33 8.27 2.05
N LYS A 164 -6.48 9.36 1.27
CA LYS A 164 -7.78 9.81 0.77
C LYS A 164 -8.24 8.94 -0.40
N PRO A 165 -9.54 8.59 -0.50
CA PRO A 165 -10.06 7.88 -1.66
C PRO A 165 -9.83 8.66 -2.94
N ALA A 166 -9.16 8.03 -3.91
CA ALA A 166 -9.10 8.47 -5.30
C ALA A 166 -10.36 8.00 -6.06
N TRP A 167 -10.83 6.79 -5.76
CA TRP A 167 -12.10 6.25 -6.23
C TRP A 167 -12.59 5.13 -5.31
N ASP A 168 -13.89 4.85 -5.37
CA ASP A 168 -14.59 3.78 -4.65
C ASP A 168 -15.59 3.13 -5.61
N THR A 169 -15.39 1.84 -5.92
CA THR A 169 -16.22 1.10 -6.88
C THR A 169 -16.88 -0.09 -6.21
N LYS A 170 -18.22 -0.11 -6.21
CA LYS A 170 -19.01 -1.26 -5.81
C LYS A 170 -18.98 -2.32 -6.92
N LEU A 171 -18.33 -3.46 -6.65
CA LEU A 171 -18.22 -4.58 -7.59
C LEU A 171 -19.24 -5.68 -7.28
N ILE A 172 -19.60 -5.83 -6.00
CA ILE A 172 -20.51 -6.87 -5.52
C ILE A 172 -21.68 -6.24 -4.80
N ASP A 173 -22.89 -6.67 -5.15
CA ASP A 173 -24.12 -6.34 -4.41
C ASP A 173 -24.22 -7.22 -3.15
N SER A 174 -23.43 -6.86 -2.13
CA SER A 174 -23.37 -7.61 -0.87
C SER A 174 -24.70 -7.70 -0.15
N GLN A 175 -25.64 -6.76 -0.37
CA GLN A 175 -26.97 -6.81 0.23
C GLN A 175 -27.79 -8.00 -0.29
N LYS A 176 -27.53 -8.45 -1.53
CA LYS A 176 -28.16 -9.65 -2.11
C LYS A 176 -27.39 -10.92 -1.81
N LEU A 177 -26.06 -10.86 -1.90
CA LEU A 177 -25.22 -12.05 -1.89
C LEU A 177 -24.62 -12.37 -0.53
N THR A 178 -24.58 -11.41 0.40
CA THR A 178 -23.86 -11.54 1.70
C THR A 178 -22.37 -11.89 1.52
N VAL A 179 -21.79 -11.48 0.38
CA VAL A 179 -20.38 -11.68 0.04
C VAL A 179 -19.66 -10.36 -0.18
N GLY A 180 -18.34 -10.39 -0.08
CA GLY A 180 -17.48 -9.23 -0.32
C GLY A 180 -16.03 -9.67 -0.55
N PHE A 181 -15.09 -8.82 -0.15
CA PHE A 181 -13.67 -9.09 -0.34
C PHE A 181 -12.95 -9.31 1.00
N THR A 182 -12.16 -10.39 1.05
CA THR A 182 -11.26 -10.67 2.18
C THR A 182 -9.82 -10.93 1.71
N GLY A 183 -9.59 -11.19 0.42
CA GLY A 183 -8.28 -11.36 -0.18
C GLY A 183 -7.59 -10.02 -0.48
N ALA A 184 -6.26 -10.04 -0.54
CA ALA A 184 -5.49 -8.89 -1.03
C ALA A 184 -5.66 -8.79 -2.56
N PRO A 185 -5.86 -7.59 -3.13
CA PRO A 185 -5.83 -7.40 -4.58
C PRO A 185 -4.44 -7.64 -5.17
N LEU A 186 -4.34 -7.73 -6.49
CA LEU A 186 -3.08 -7.70 -7.23
C LEU A 186 -3.10 -6.57 -8.26
N PHE A 187 -2.09 -5.70 -8.24
CA PHE A 187 -1.90 -4.70 -9.29
C PHE A 187 -0.95 -5.23 -10.37
N ALA A 188 -1.36 -5.17 -11.64
CA ALA A 188 -0.53 -5.51 -12.79
C ALA A 188 -0.98 -4.75 -14.04
N LYS A 189 -0.04 -4.10 -14.73
CA LYS A 189 -0.26 -3.40 -16.01
C LYS A 189 -1.43 -2.41 -15.98
N GLY A 190 -1.55 -1.62 -14.91
CA GLY A 190 -2.65 -0.66 -14.74
C GLY A 190 -4.01 -1.29 -14.42
N ILE A 191 -4.05 -2.59 -14.09
CA ILE A 191 -5.26 -3.32 -13.70
C ILE A 191 -5.10 -3.82 -12.26
N VAL A 192 -6.16 -3.65 -11.47
CA VAL A 192 -6.30 -4.24 -10.15
C VAL A 192 -7.20 -5.47 -10.26
N VAL A 193 -6.65 -6.64 -9.92
CA VAL A 193 -7.35 -7.91 -9.94
C VAL A 193 -7.78 -8.28 -8.53
N ILE A 194 -9.05 -8.67 -8.35
CA ILE A 194 -9.60 -9.10 -7.05
C ILE A 194 -10.70 -10.15 -7.22
N GLY A 195 -10.75 -11.15 -6.34
CA GLY A 195 -11.80 -12.17 -6.29
C GLY A 195 -12.63 -12.11 -5.00
N ALA A 196 -13.87 -12.57 -5.06
CA ALA A 196 -14.81 -12.57 -3.94
C ALA A 196 -14.67 -13.80 -3.03
N GLN A 197 -15.05 -13.65 -1.76
CA GLN A 197 -15.37 -14.79 -0.87
C GLN A 197 -16.81 -15.29 -1.13
N GLY A 198 -17.19 -16.45 -0.57
CA GLY A 198 -18.60 -16.81 -0.46
C GLY A 198 -19.00 -18.20 -0.96
N CYS A 199 -18.07 -19.17 -0.98
CA CYS A 199 -18.39 -20.54 -1.39
C CYS A 199 -19.42 -21.24 -0.47
N GLU A 200 -19.67 -20.68 0.71
CA GLU A 200 -20.73 -21.15 1.63
C GLU A 200 -22.14 -20.72 1.19
N TRP A 201 -22.24 -19.82 0.20
CA TRP A 201 -23.49 -19.33 -0.36
C TRP A 201 -23.70 -19.86 -1.79
N PRO A 202 -24.96 -20.07 -2.22
CA PRO A 202 -25.25 -20.47 -3.58
C PRO A 202 -24.91 -19.31 -4.55
N GLY A 203 -23.75 -19.37 -5.19
CA GLY A 203 -23.27 -18.36 -6.13
C GLY A 203 -22.02 -18.81 -6.89
N ARG A 204 -21.74 -18.16 -8.02
CA ARG A 204 -20.46 -18.29 -8.72
C ARG A 204 -19.47 -17.30 -8.12
N GLY A 205 -18.19 -17.66 -8.08
CA GLY A 205 -17.13 -16.79 -7.58
C GLY A 205 -16.64 -15.85 -8.70
N PRO A 206 -16.92 -14.54 -8.64
CA PRO A 206 -16.40 -13.62 -9.65
C PRO A 206 -14.94 -13.24 -9.34
N ILE A 207 -14.16 -13.10 -10.41
CA ILE A 207 -12.87 -12.42 -10.43
C ILE A 207 -13.02 -11.17 -11.29
N PHE A 208 -12.64 -10.02 -10.76
CA PHE A 208 -12.75 -8.73 -11.42
C PHE A 208 -11.37 -8.23 -11.85
N GLY A 209 -11.33 -7.59 -13.03
CA GLY A 209 -10.24 -6.70 -13.40
C GLY A 209 -10.74 -5.27 -13.47
N VAL A 210 -10.10 -4.38 -12.73
CA VAL A 210 -10.52 -2.99 -12.57
C VAL A 210 -9.41 -2.05 -13.02
N ASP A 211 -9.77 -1.00 -13.75
CA ASP A 211 -8.85 0.06 -14.14
C ASP A 211 -8.26 0.74 -12.91
N ALA A 212 -6.94 0.71 -12.75
CA ALA A 212 -6.26 1.26 -11.58
C ALA A 212 -6.39 2.80 -11.48
N ALA A 213 -6.51 3.48 -12.62
CA ALA A 213 -6.64 4.93 -12.65
C ALA A 213 -8.07 5.38 -12.33
N THR A 214 -9.08 4.70 -12.89
CA THR A 214 -10.48 5.19 -12.84
C THR A 214 -11.42 4.40 -11.94
N GLY A 215 -11.04 3.19 -11.50
CA GLY A 215 -11.96 2.28 -10.80
C GLY A 215 -12.97 1.59 -11.71
N ALA A 216 -12.91 1.79 -13.03
CA ALA A 216 -13.88 1.17 -13.94
C ALA A 216 -13.64 -0.34 -14.07
N LYS A 217 -14.68 -1.15 -13.86
CA LYS A 217 -14.64 -2.59 -14.16
C LYS A 217 -14.36 -2.79 -15.66
N LYS A 218 -13.23 -3.43 -15.99
CA LYS A 218 -12.81 -3.74 -17.36
C LYS A 218 -13.33 -5.09 -17.81
N TRP A 219 -13.30 -6.06 -16.90
CA TRP A 219 -13.76 -7.41 -17.15
C TRP A 219 -14.18 -8.09 -15.84
N GLU A 220 -14.94 -9.15 -16.00
CA GLU A 220 -15.40 -10.05 -14.95
C GLU A 220 -15.31 -11.47 -15.48
N PHE A 221 -14.82 -12.37 -14.64
CA PHE A 221 -14.70 -13.78 -14.95
C PHE A 221 -15.36 -14.58 -13.83
N ASP A 222 -16.46 -15.26 -14.14
CA ASP A 222 -17.12 -16.17 -13.21
C ASP A 222 -16.43 -17.53 -13.21
N THR A 223 -16.09 -18.03 -12.01
CA THR A 223 -15.66 -19.41 -11.86
C THR A 223 -16.82 -20.39 -12.07
N VAL A 224 -16.49 -21.66 -12.29
CA VAL A 224 -17.46 -22.74 -12.22
C VAL A 224 -17.89 -22.99 -10.78
N ALA A 225 -19.13 -23.45 -10.59
CA ALA A 225 -19.72 -23.85 -9.32
C ALA A 225 -20.24 -25.29 -9.45
#